data_AF-A0A965CY48-F1
#
_entry.id   AF-A0A965CY48-F1
#
_cell.length_a   1.000
_cell.length_b   1.000
_cell.length_c   1.000
_cell.angle_alpha   90.00
_cell.angle_beta   90.00
_cell.angle_gamma   90.00
#
_symmetry.space_group_name_H-M   'P 1'
#
loop_
_entity.id
_entity.type
_entity.pdbx_description
1 polymer ?
#
loop_
_entity_poly.entity_id
_entity_poly.type
_entity_poly.pdbx_seq_one_letter_code
_entity_poly.pdbx_strand_id
1 'polypeptide(L)' 'MRTILFALLATALGTLTHQAFAQPYPSKPIRLIVPQAPGSNSDIVSRIIAGKLSEL' A
#
# COMPACT_ATOMS: atom_id res chain seq x y z
N MET A 1 -20.53 39.76 9.62
CA MET A 1 -19.98 39.01 10.78
C MET A 1 -20.12 37.50 10.62
N ARG A 2 -21.33 36.96 10.43
CA ARG A 2 -21.56 35.50 10.34
C ARG A 2 -20.81 34.80 9.19
N THR A 3 -20.71 35.45 8.03
CA THR A 3 -19.96 34.96 6.85
C THR A 3 -18.46 34.89 7.08
N ILE A 4 -17.89 35.87 7.80
CA ILE A 4 -16.48 35.91 8.16
C ILE A 4 -16.17 34.78 9.15
N LEU A 5 -17.06 34.52 10.10
CA LEU A 5 -16.94 33.40 11.04
C LEU A 5 -16.91 32.05 10.31
N PHE A 6 -17.80 31.85 9.33
CA PHE A 6 -17.83 30.63 8.53
C PHE A 6 -16.57 30.45 7.66
N ALA A 7 -16.07 31.54 7.08
CA ALA A 7 -14.84 31.50 6.28
C ALA A 7 -13.62 31.13 7.13
N LEU A 8 -13.54 31.65 8.36
CA LEU A 8 -12.44 31.39 9.29
C LEU A 8 -12.50 29.96 9.86
N LEU A 9 -13.70 29.43 10.06
CA LEU A 9 -13.89 28.03 10.44
C LEU A 9 -13.49 27.08 9.31
N ALA A 10 -13.86 27.38 8.06
CA ALA A 10 -13.52 26.54 6.90
C ALA A 10 -12.00 26.46 6.65
N THR A 11 -11.26 27.57 6.80
CA THR A 11 -9.80 27.56 6.69
C THR A 11 -9.14 26.81 7.84
N ALA A 12 -9.67 26.91 9.05
CA ALA A 12 -9.19 26.14 10.21
C ALA A 12 -9.42 24.62 10.06
N LEU A 13 -10.50 24.19 9.40
CA LEU A 13 -10.72 22.77 9.11
C LEU A 13 -9.83 22.26 7.97
N GLY A 14 -9.53 23.10 6.98
CA GLY A 14 -8.70 22.70 5.83
C GLY A 14 -7.25 22.36 6.18
N THR A 15 -6.71 22.88 7.28
CA THR A 15 -5.32 22.60 7.72
C THR A 15 -5.17 21.26 8.46
N LEU A 16 -6.27 20.62 8.84
CA LEU A 16 -6.28 19.33 9.54
C LEU A 16 -6.17 18.13 8.60
N THR A 17 -6.17 18.34 7.28
CA THR A 17 -6.04 17.26 6.30
C THR A 17 -4.59 16.79 6.23
N HIS A 18 -4.31 15.58 6.72
CA HIS A 18 -3.01 14.93 6.51
C HIS A 18 -2.90 14.42 5.06
N GLN A 19 -1.79 14.73 4.39
CA GLN A 19 -1.46 14.10 3.10
C GLN A 19 -1.16 12.62 3.33
N ALA A 20 -1.95 11.74 2.72
CA ALA A 20 -1.69 10.31 2.72
C ALA A 20 -0.62 9.99 1.67
N PHE A 21 0.64 9.81 2.09
CA PHE A 21 1.70 9.31 1.23
C PHE A 21 1.58 7.79 1.05
N ALA A 22 1.81 7.32 -0.17
CA ALA A 22 1.88 5.89 -0.43
C ALA A 22 3.03 5.26 0.36
N GLN A 23 2.77 4.09 0.96
CA GLN A 23 3.78 3.35 1.70
C GLN A 23 4.77 2.70 0.71
N PRO A 24 6.07 2.59 1.08
CA PRO A 24 7.00 1.78 0.30
C PRO A 24 6.55 0.31 0.31
N TYR A 25 6.53 -0.30 -0.86
CA TYR A 25 6.19 -1.70 -1.06
C TYR A 25 7.46 -2.50 -1.36
N PRO A 26 7.66 -3.68 -0.75
CA PRO A 26 6.78 -4.35 0.21
C PRO A 26 6.97 -3.87 1.66
N SER A 27 5.88 -3.51 2.34
CA SER A 27 5.94 -3.12 3.76
C SER A 27 5.99 -4.31 4.73
N LYS A 28 5.81 -5.53 4.22
CA LYS A 28 5.80 -6.79 4.98
C LYS A 28 6.09 -8.00 4.08
N PRO A 29 6.55 -9.13 4.64
CA PRO A 29 6.80 -10.35 3.85
C PRO A 29 5.57 -10.77 3.03
N ILE A 30 5.78 -11.07 1.76
CA ILE A 30 4.75 -11.51 0.83
C ILE A 30 4.58 -13.02 0.93
N ARG A 31 3.33 -13.49 1.05
CA ARG A 31 3.00 -14.92 0.96
C ARG A 31 2.51 -15.24 -0.45
N LEU A 32 3.31 -15.98 -1.20
CA LEU A 32 2.95 -16.45 -2.54
C LEU A 32 2.28 -17.83 -2.43
N ILE A 33 1.00 -17.93 -2.80
CA ILE A 33 0.22 -19.18 -2.73
C ILE A 33 0.20 -19.83 -4.11
N VAL A 34 0.63 -21.09 -4.18
CA VAL A 34 0.59 -21.90 -5.39
C VAL A 34 -0.44 -23.01 -5.19
N PRO A 35 -1.62 -22.95 -5.82
CA PRO A 35 -2.70 -23.93 -5.62
C PRO A 35 -2.49 -25.21 -6.44
N GLN A 36 -1.24 -25.62 -6.63
CA GLN A 36 -0.84 -26.80 -7.39
C GLN A 36 0.13 -27.65 -6.58
N ALA A 37 0.32 -28.90 -6.99
CA ALA A 37 1.25 -29.79 -6.33
C ALA A 37 2.69 -29.22 -6.31
N PRO A 38 3.47 -29.49 -5.26
CA PRO A 38 4.90 -29.15 -5.24
C PRO A 38 5.62 -29.71 -6.46
N GLY A 39 6.50 -28.92 -7.08
CA GLY A 39 7.22 -29.33 -8.29
C GLY A 39 6.44 -29.21 -9.60
N SER A 40 5.17 -28.78 -9.60
CA SER A 40 4.48 -28.35 -10.84
C SER A 40 5.25 -27.20 -11.50
N ASN A 41 5.07 -27.01 -12.82
CA ASN A 41 5.60 -25.85 -13.55
C ASN A 41 5.25 -24.52 -12.85
N SER A 42 4.05 -24.42 -12.26
CA SER A 42 3.65 -23.23 -11.50
C SER A 42 4.41 -23.07 -10.19
N ASP A 43 4.78 -24.15 -9.49
CA ASP A 43 5.61 -24.08 -8.28
C ASP A 43 7.02 -23.62 -8.63
N ILE A 44 7.60 -24.17 -9.71
CA ILE A 44 8.93 -23.79 -10.21
C ILE A 44 9.00 -22.29 -10.54
N VAL A 45 8.04 -21.80 -11.35
CA VAL A 45 7.98 -20.37 -11.71
C VAL A 45 7.77 -19.50 -10.47
N SER A 46 6.91 -19.92 -9.55
CA SER A 46 6.64 -19.17 -8.32
C SER A 46 7.89 -19.02 -7.44
N ARG A 47 8.78 -20.02 -7.36
CA ARG A 47 10.03 -19.95 -6.61
C ARG A 47 11.00 -18.93 -7.20
N ILE A 48 11.07 -18.85 -8.52
CA ILE A 48 11.89 -17.84 -9.22
C ILE A 48 11.37 -16.44 -8.90
N ILE A 49 10.05 -16.24 -8.99
CA ILE A 49 9.41 -14.95 -8.66
C ILE A 49 9.63 -14.59 -7.19
N ALA A 50 9.45 -15.55 -6.28
CA ALA A 50 9.65 -15.34 -4.85
C ALA A 50 11.11 -14.93 -4.53
N GLY A 51 12.08 -15.53 -5.22
CA GLY A 51 13.49 -15.12 -5.12
C GLY A 51 13.69 -13.65 -5.52
N LYS A 52 13.08 -13.22 -6.63
CA LYS A 52 13.16 -11.82 -7.08
C LYS A 52 12.41 -10.84 -6.17
N LEU A 53 11.26 -11.23 -5.63
CA LEU A 53 10.52 -10.42 -4.66
C LEU A 53 11.27 -10.23 -3.34
N SER A 54 12.18 -11.15 -2.99
CA SER A 54 13.02 -11.04 -1.80
C SER A 54 14.19 -10.06 -1.97
N GLU A 55 14.46 -9.61 -3.20
CA GLU A 55 15.49 -8.60 -3.51
C GLU A 55 14.91 -7.17 -3.48
N LEU A 56 13.59 -7.02 -3.37
CA LEU A 56 12.86 -5.74 -3.26
C LEU A 56 12.86 -5.22 -1.81
#